data_AF-A0A0A0V974-F1
#
_entry.id   AF-A0A0A0V974-F1
#
_cell.length_a   1.000
_cell.length_b   1.000
_cell.length_c   1.000
_cell.angle_alpha   90.00
_cell.angle_beta   90.00
_cell.angle_gamma   90.00
#
_symmetry.space_group_name_H-M   'P 1'
#
loop_
_entity.id
_entity.type
_entity.pdbx_description
1 polymer ?
#
loop_
_entity_poly.entity_id
_entity_poly.type
_entity_poly.pdbx_seq_one_letter_code
_entity_poly.pdbx_strand_id
1 'polypeptide(L)' 'MPQMSPIMWFSLFILFSIILILFNQMNFFSYKPSFFKKKEDMLTKKFMNWKW' A
#
# COMPACT_ATOMS: atom_id res chain seq x y z
N MET A 1 -11.43 -24.31 32.24
CA MET A 1 -10.48 -23.29 32.75
C MET A 1 -9.07 -23.71 32.37
N PRO A 2 -8.48 -23.20 31.28
CA PRO A 2 -7.07 -23.45 30.98
C PRO A 2 -6.25 -22.50 31.85
N GLN A 3 -5.37 -23.04 32.69
CA GLN A 3 -4.39 -22.22 33.40
C GLN A 3 -3.51 -21.51 32.36
N MET A 4 -3.67 -20.19 32.26
CA MET A 4 -2.80 -19.36 31.42
C MET A 4 -1.41 -19.36 32.05
N SER A 5 -0.47 -20.01 31.37
CA SER A 5 0.93 -19.88 31.75
C SER A 5 1.39 -18.43 31.51
N PRO A 6 2.23 -17.85 32.40
CA PRO A 6 2.61 -16.43 32.36
C PRO A 6 3.27 -15.97 31.04
N ILE A 7 3.85 -16.92 30.30
CA ILE A 7 4.66 -16.66 29.10
C ILE A 7 3.82 -16.47 27.83
N MET A 8 2.58 -16.98 27.79
CA MET A 8 1.76 -16.91 26.57
C MET A 8 1.39 -15.47 26.20
N TRP A 9 1.21 -14.59 27.17
CA TRP A 9 0.84 -13.21 26.91
C TRP A 9 1.95 -12.41 26.22
N PHE A 10 3.20 -12.60 26.63
CA PHE A 10 4.34 -11.95 26.00
C PHE A 10 4.54 -12.43 24.55
N SER A 11 4.41 -13.74 24.31
CA SER A 11 4.47 -14.31 22.96
C SER A 11 3.35 -13.79 22.06
N LEU A 12 2.12 -13.72 22.57
CA LEU A 12 0.97 -13.16 21.84
C LEU A 12 1.19 -11.68 21.52
N PHE A 13 1.75 -10.89 22.45
CA PHE A 13 2.05 -9.48 22.22
C PHE A 13 3.09 -9.29 21.11
N ILE A 14 4.16 -10.10 21.09
CA ILE A 14 5.17 -10.06 20.04
C ILE A 14 4.57 -10.44 18.69
N LEU A 15 3.80 -11.53 18.63
CA LEU A 15 3.16 -12.00 17.41
C LEU A 15 2.22 -10.94 16.83
N PHE A 16 1.38 -10.34 17.67
CA PHE A 16 0.47 -9.26 17.28
C PHE A 16 1.24 -8.03 16.76
N SER A 17 2.33 -7.65 17.43
CA SER A 17 3.16 -6.52 17.02
C SER A 17 3.80 -6.74 15.65
N ILE A 18 4.30 -7.94 15.37
CA ILE A 18 4.89 -8.29 14.06
C ILE A 18 3.83 -8.21 12.96
N ILE A 19 2.63 -8.75 13.21
CA ILE A 19 1.51 -8.71 12.25
C ILE A 19 1.12 -7.25 11.93
N LEU A 20 1.05 -6.38 12.94
CA LEU A 20 0.75 -4.96 12.74
C LEU A 20 1.81 -4.24 11.90
N ILE A 21 3.09 -4.53 12.11
CA ILE A 21 4.18 -3.92 11.34
C ILE A 21 4.09 -4.36 9.87
N LEU A 22 3.91 -5.67 9.62
CA LEU A 22 3.76 -6.21 8.26
C LEU A 22 2.52 -5.62 7.55
N PHE A 23 1.40 -5.50 8.26
CA PHE A 23 0.19 -4.89 7.72
C PHE A 23 0.42 -3.43 7.30
N ASN A 24 1.13 -2.64 8.11
CA ASN A 24 1.47 -1.26 7.75
C ASN A 24 2.40 -1.18 6.54
N GLN A 25 3.39 -2.07 6.45
CA GLN A 25 4.27 -2.16 5.28
C GLN A 25 3.48 -2.48 4.00
N MET A 26 2.57 -3.45 4.05
CA MET A 26 1.72 -3.79 2.91
C MET A 26 0.83 -2.61 2.48
N ASN A 27 0.25 -1.87 3.43
CA ASN A 27 -0.55 -0.68 3.11
C ASN A 27 0.29 0.43 2.50
N PHE A 28 1.52 0.64 2.99
CA PHE A 28 2.44 1.63 2.44
C PHE A 28 2.84 1.31 0.99
N PHE A 29 3.19 0.06 0.69
CA PHE A 29 3.55 -0.35 -0.68
C PHE A 29 2.34 -0.49 -1.62
N SER A 30 1.15 -0.74 -1.09
CA SER A 30 -0.08 -0.72 -1.88
C SER A 30 -0.51 0.70 -2.28
N TYR A 31 0.00 1.73 -1.60
CA TYR A 31 -0.15 3.10 -2.02
C TYR A 31 0.77 3.36 -3.21
N LYS A 32 0.37 2.91 -4.41
CA LYS A 32 1.04 3.31 -5.65
C LYS A 32 0.81 4.81 -5.84
N PRO A 33 1.84 5.66 -5.75
CA PRO A 33 1.65 7.04 -6.08
C PRO A 33 1.43 7.13 -7.59
N SER A 34 0.26 7.59 -8.00
CA SER A 34 -0.16 7.71 -9.40
C SER A 34 0.57 8.88 -10.09
N PHE A 35 1.90 8.88 -10.11
CA PHE A 35 2.68 9.99 -10.68
C PHE A 35 2.74 10.00 -12.22
N PHE A 36 2.12 9.04 -12.92
CA PHE A 36 2.27 8.92 -14.38
C PHE A 36 0.98 8.78 -15.20
N LYS A 37 -0.22 9.03 -14.64
CA LYS A 37 -1.48 8.98 -15.42
C LYS A 37 -1.98 10.33 -15.95
N LYS A 38 -1.17 11.39 -15.91
CA LYS A 38 -1.56 12.73 -16.41
C LYS A 38 -0.80 13.22 -17.65
N LYS A 39 0.02 12.38 -18.29
CA LYS A 39 0.81 12.77 -19.48
C LYS A 39 0.29 12.24 -20.81
N GLU A 40 -0.64 11.29 -20.83
CA GLU A 40 -1.14 10.73 -22.09
C GLU A 40 -2.21 11.63 -22.76
N ASP A 41 -2.97 12.43 -22.00
CA ASP A 41 -4.03 13.27 -22.56
C ASP A 41 -3.56 14.57 -23.22
N MET A 42 -2.27 14.95 -23.09
CA MET A 42 -1.74 16.16 -23.75
C MET A 42 -1.22 15.91 -25.17
N LEU A 43 -0.87 14.67 -25.52
CA LEU A 43 -0.26 14.37 -26.82
C LEU A 43 -1.30 14.15 -27.93
N THR A 44 -2.55 13.82 -27.59
CA THR A 44 -3.62 13.58 -28.57
C THR A 44 -4.25 14.87 -29.13
N LYS A 45 -3.98 16.04 -28.53
CA LYS A 45 -4.54 17.33 -28.99
C LYS A 45 -3.71 18.07 -30.04
N LYS A 46 -2.52 17.58 -30.42
CA LYS A 46 -1.58 18.32 -31.29
C LYS A 46 -1.53 17.88 -32.76
N PHE A 47 -2.52 17.11 -33.24
CA PHE A 47 -2.66 16.75 -34.66
C PHE A 47 -4.04 17.14 -35.20
N MET A 48 -4.32 18.43 -35.26
CA MET A 48 -5.15 18.98 -36.33
C MET A 48 -4.21 19.82 -37.18
N ASN A 49 -3.49 19.13 -38.06
CA ASN A 49 -2.78 19.76 -39.15
C ASN A 49 -3.82 20.52 -39.95
N TRP A 50 -3.65 21.84 -39.94
CA TRP A 50 -3.95 22.77 -41.01
C TRP A 50 -4.22 22.03 -42.34
N LYS A 51 -5.50 21.80 -42.62
CA LYS A 51 -5.94 21.54 -43.98
C LYS A 51 -6.17 22.93 -44.57
N TRP A 52 -5.39 23.21 -45.61
CA TRP A 52 -5.66 24.28 -46.58
C TRP A 52 -7.14 24.30 -46.95
#